data_AF-A0A013TV52-F1
#
_entry.id   AF-A0A013TV52-F1
#
_cell.length_a   1.000
_cell.length_b   1.000
_cell.length_c   1.000
_cell.angle_alpha   90.00
_cell.angle_beta   90.00
_cell.angle_gamma   90.00
#
_symmetry.space_group_name_H-M   'P 1'
#
loop_
_entity.id
_entity.type
_entity.pdbx_description
1 polymer ?
#
loop_
_entity_poly.entity_id
_entity_poly.type
_entity_poly.pdbx_seq_one_letter_code
_entity_poly.pdbx_strand_id
1 'polypeptide(L)'
;MSLREKLGELTDSLVSVAHCAPDNYDEWLLEYFPTQAAIHEEEIKELRALWSEIRPQIKKDLVKADYVGLKLQEMIDAFDKGDKVEGKKIAWELADLYDINKLK
;
A
#
# COMPACT_ATOMS: atom_id res chain seq x y z
N MET A 1 -10.62 3.15 -4.63
CA MET A 1 -9.80 3.92 -3.68
C MET A 1 -8.33 3.71 -4.00
N SER A 2 -7.59 4.80 -4.05
CA SER A 2 -6.13 4.85 -4.12
C SER A 2 -5.50 4.28 -2.84
N LEU A 3 -4.22 3.89 -2.92
CA LEU A 3 -3.45 3.48 -1.74
C LEU A 3 -3.44 4.56 -0.65
N ARG A 4 -3.39 5.85 -1.03
CA ARG A 4 -3.43 6.97 -0.11
C ARG A 4 -4.72 7.02 0.70
N GLU A 5 -5.86 6.82 0.06
CA GLU A 5 -7.17 6.78 0.74
C GLU A 5 -7.25 5.60 1.71
N LYS A 6 -6.82 4.41 1.27
CA LYS A 6 -6.81 3.21 2.15
C LYS A 6 -5.87 3.35 3.34
N LEU A 7 -4.74 4.04 3.20
CA LEU A 7 -3.84 4.33 4.32
C LEU A 7 -4.46 5.35 5.31
N GLY A 8 -5.31 6.25 4.82
CA GLY A 8 -6.15 7.10 5.65
C GLY A 8 -7.12 6.27 6.49
N GLU A 9 -7.91 5.41 5.83
CA GLU A 9 -8.84 4.48 6.52
C GLU A 9 -8.11 3.59 7.53
N LEU A 10 -6.89 3.13 7.21
CA LEU A 10 -6.09 2.33 8.13
C LEU A 10 -5.74 3.10 9.40
N THR A 11 -5.45 4.39 9.26
CA THR A 11 -5.15 5.27 10.41
C THR A 11 -6.39 5.40 11.30
N ASP A 12 -7.56 5.63 10.70
CA ASP A 12 -8.81 5.76 11.43
C ASP A 12 -9.19 4.44 12.14
N SER A 13 -9.10 3.29 11.46
CA SER A 13 -9.34 1.97 12.08
C SER A 13 -8.36 1.67 13.23
N LEU A 14 -7.09 2.04 13.11
CA LEU A 14 -6.13 1.86 14.20
C LEU A 14 -6.50 2.68 15.45
N VAL A 15 -6.98 3.91 15.24
CA VAL A 15 -7.48 4.77 16.32
C VAL A 15 -8.76 4.21 16.93
N SER A 16 -9.69 3.69 16.11
CA SER A 16 -10.93 3.05 16.58
C SER A 16 -10.65 1.84 17.47
N VAL A 17 -9.79 0.92 17.01
CA VAL A 17 -9.35 -0.25 17.79
C VAL A 17 -8.71 0.17 19.12
N ALA A 18 -7.92 1.24 19.14
CA ALA A 18 -7.27 1.73 20.36
C ALA A 18 -8.27 2.31 21.37
N HIS A 19 -9.34 2.97 20.92
CA HIS A 19 -10.42 3.43 21.78
C HIS A 19 -11.30 2.28 22.27
N CYS A 20 -11.50 1.26 21.44
CA CYS A 20 -12.18 0.03 21.81
C CYS A 20 -11.25 -0.98 22.52
N ALA A 21 -10.14 -0.51 23.09
CA ALA A 21 -9.30 -1.37 23.91
C ALA A 21 -10.04 -1.78 25.19
N PRO A 22 -9.75 -2.97 25.74
CA PRO A 22 -10.34 -3.51 26.96
C PRO A 22 -10.55 -2.53 28.13
N ASP A 23 -9.68 -1.53 28.24
CA ASP A 23 -9.60 -0.61 29.37
C ASP A 23 -10.24 0.78 29.10
N ASN A 24 -10.68 1.09 27.87
CA ASN A 24 -11.03 2.46 27.42
C ASN A 24 -12.40 2.60 26.72
N TYR A 25 -13.30 1.62 26.85
CA TYR A 25 -14.52 1.57 26.04
C TYR A 25 -15.48 2.75 26.22
N ASP A 26 -16.00 3.21 25.08
CA ASP A 26 -17.12 4.12 25.01
C ASP A 26 -18.46 3.41 25.28
N GLU A 27 -19.23 3.92 26.25
CA GLU A 27 -20.53 3.34 26.67
C GLU A 27 -21.59 3.32 25.56
N TRP A 28 -21.54 4.25 24.61
CA TRP A 28 -22.55 4.37 23.55
C TRP A 28 -22.52 3.22 22.53
N LEU A 29 -21.37 2.56 22.33
CA LEU A 29 -21.23 1.43 21.40
C LEU A 29 -21.95 0.15 21.90
N LEU A 30 -22.27 0.06 23.20
CA LEU A 30 -23.00 -1.06 23.79
C LEU A 30 -24.44 -1.19 23.27
N GLU A 31 -24.97 -0.15 22.63
CA GLU A 31 -26.28 -0.18 21.96
C GLU A 31 -26.28 -1.15 20.76
N TYR A 32 -25.14 -1.27 20.07
CA TYR A 32 -25.00 -2.07 18.86
C TYR A 32 -24.33 -3.41 19.12
N PHE A 33 -23.49 -3.49 20.15
CA PHE A 33 -22.74 -4.68 20.50
C PHE A 33 -23.03 -5.09 21.96
N PRO A 34 -23.46 -6.34 22.20
CA PRO A 34 -23.91 -6.76 23.53
C PRO A 34 -22.80 -6.79 24.58
N THR A 35 -21.52 -6.80 24.15
CA THR A 35 -20.37 -6.76 25.04
C THR A 35 -19.23 -5.97 24.42
N GLN A 36 -18.39 -5.41 25.28
CA GLN A 36 -17.16 -4.71 24.89
C GLN A 36 -16.16 -5.61 24.14
N ALA A 37 -16.10 -6.89 24.51
CA ALA A 37 -15.31 -7.90 23.80
C ALA A 37 -15.78 -8.08 22.35
N ALA A 38 -17.09 -8.01 22.09
CA ALA A 38 -17.65 -8.12 20.75
C ALA A 38 -17.34 -6.88 19.88
N ILE A 39 -17.31 -5.67 20.46
CA ILE A 39 -16.87 -4.44 19.76
C ILE A 39 -15.43 -4.61 19.30
N HIS A 40 -14.53 -4.93 20.24
CA HIS A 40 -13.11 -5.08 19.94
C HIS A 40 -12.83 -6.19 18.92
N GLU A 41 -13.57 -7.30 18.97
CA GLU A 41 -13.43 -8.39 18.00
C GLU A 41 -13.80 -7.94 16.58
N GLU A 42 -14.90 -7.20 16.41
CA GLU A 42 -15.33 -6.72 15.09
C GLU A 42 -14.35 -5.66 14.53
N GLU A 43 -13.94 -4.68 15.34
CA GLU A 43 -12.96 -3.66 14.94
C GLU A 43 -11.61 -4.29 14.52
N ILE A 44 -11.14 -5.31 15.24
CA ILE A 44 -9.93 -6.06 14.88
C ILE A 44 -10.11 -6.84 13.57
N LYS A 45 -11.30 -7.39 13.33
CA LYS A 45 -11.62 -8.10 12.08
C LYS A 45 -11.62 -7.16 10.90
N GLU A 46 -12.22 -5.98 11.02
CA GLU A 46 -12.20 -4.94 9.98
C GLU A 46 -10.77 -4.45 9.70
N LEU A 47 -9.99 -4.15 10.75
CA LEU A 47 -8.58 -3.77 10.63
C LEU A 47 -7.77 -4.82 9.85
N ARG A 48 -7.98 -6.11 10.15
CA ARG A 48 -7.31 -7.21 9.45
C ARG A 48 -7.73 -7.30 7.98
N ALA A 49 -9.02 -7.10 7.68
CA ALA A 49 -9.53 -7.09 6.32
C ALA A 49 -8.89 -5.94 5.52
N LEU A 50 -8.89 -4.72 6.08
CA LEU A 50 -8.28 -3.55 5.46
C LEU A 50 -6.78 -3.74 5.22
N TRP A 51 -6.06 -4.29 6.21
CA TRP A 51 -4.65 -4.62 6.03
C TRP A 51 -4.40 -5.66 4.92
N SER A 52 -5.29 -6.64 4.78
CA SER A 52 -5.20 -7.65 3.73
C SER A 52 -5.32 -7.07 2.32
N GLU A 53 -5.99 -5.92 2.17
CA GLU A 53 -6.11 -5.19 0.91
C GLU A 53 -4.94 -4.25 0.63
N ILE A 54 -4.41 -3.60 1.67
CA ILE A 54 -3.30 -2.63 1.58
C ILE A 54 -1.98 -3.35 1.34
N ARG A 55 -1.71 -4.42 2.10
CA ARG A 55 -0.41 -5.11 2.09
C ARG A 55 0.02 -5.59 0.70
N PRO A 56 -0.85 -6.20 -0.15
CA PRO A 56 -0.45 -6.61 -1.49
C PRO A 56 -0.09 -5.44 -2.40
N GLN A 57 -0.72 -4.27 -2.23
CA GLN A 57 -0.41 -3.08 -3.02
C GLN A 57 0.97 -2.53 -2.65
N ILE A 58 1.25 -2.38 -1.35
CA ILE A 58 2.60 -2.00 -0.87
C ILE A 58 3.66 -2.98 -1.39
N LYS A 59 3.40 -4.29 -1.34
CA LYS A 59 4.35 -5.29 -1.87
C LYS A 59 4.60 -5.13 -3.37
N LYS A 60 3.55 -4.88 -4.16
CA LYS A 60 3.68 -4.65 -5.60
C LYS A 60 4.50 -3.39 -5.88
N ASP A 61 4.27 -2.32 -5.12
CA ASP A 61 5.00 -1.06 -5.28
C ASP A 61 6.49 -1.22 -4.92
N LEU A 62 6.81 -1.97 -3.86
CA LEU A 62 8.20 -2.31 -3.51
C LEU A 62 8.89 -3.12 -4.61
N VAL A 63 8.25 -4.16 -5.13
CA VAL A 63 8.79 -4.95 -6.25
C VAL A 63 8.99 -4.08 -7.50
N LYS A 64 8.06 -3.15 -7.78
CA LYS A 64 8.18 -2.20 -8.88
C LYS A 64 9.36 -1.24 -8.67
N ALA A 65 9.57 -0.76 -7.44
CA ALA A 65 10.70 0.11 -7.11
C ALA A 65 12.04 -0.61 -7.31
N ASP A 66 12.16 -1.85 -6.83
CA ASP A 66 13.36 -2.68 -7.03
C ASP A 66 13.65 -2.91 -8.52
N TYR A 67 12.61 -3.24 -9.30
CA TYR A 67 12.73 -3.42 -10.75
C TYR A 67 13.25 -2.16 -11.46
N VAL A 68 12.66 -1.00 -11.14
CA VAL A 68 13.05 0.28 -11.74
C VAL A 68 14.48 0.65 -11.35
N GLY A 69 14.88 0.41 -10.10
CA GLY A 69 16.26 0.61 -9.65
C GLY A 69 17.27 -0.20 -10.47
N LEU A 70 17.00 -1.49 -10.69
CA LEU A 70 17.85 -2.35 -11.52
C LEU A 70 17.93 -1.85 -12.96
N LYS A 71 16.79 -1.50 -13.57
CA LYS A 71 16.75 -1.01 -14.96
C LYS A 71 17.46 0.32 -15.13
N LEU A 72 17.36 1.23 -14.16
CA LEU A 72 18.13 2.48 -14.17
C LEU A 72 19.63 2.20 -14.16
N GLN A 73 20.10 1.27 -13.34
CA GLN A 73 21.52 0.89 -13.32
C GLN A 73 21.95 0.27 -14.65
N GLU A 74 21.18 -0.67 -15.21
CA GLU A 74 21.46 -1.29 -16.52
C GLU A 74 21.53 -0.23 -17.64
N MET A 75 20.63 0.75 -17.62
CA MET A 75 20.61 1.85 -18.57
C MET A 75 21.88 2.71 -18.46
N ILE A 76 22.27 3.07 -17.23
CA ILE A 76 23.49 3.87 -16.97
C ILE A 76 24.73 3.10 -17.45
N ASP A 77 24.85 1.83 -17.06
CA ASP A 77 25.97 0.97 -17.46
C ASP A 77 26.09 0.83 -18.98
N ALA A 78 24.96 0.74 -19.69
CA ALA A 78 24.95 0.68 -21.16
C ALA A 78 25.49 1.99 -21.77
N PHE A 79 25.06 3.14 -21.26
CA PHE A 79 25.57 4.43 -21.71
C PHE A 79 27.05 4.62 -21.40
N ASP A 80 27.51 4.23 -20.21
CA ASP A 80 28.91 4.32 -19.80
C ASP A 80 29.84 3.45 -20.66
N LYS A 81 29.32 2.31 -21.16
CA LYS A 81 30.02 1.44 -22.13
C LYS A 81 29.93 1.93 -23.57
N GLY A 82 29.22 3.03 -23.83
CA GLY A 82 29.00 3.58 -25.16
C GLY A 82 27.90 2.89 -25.98
N ASP A 83 27.16 1.94 -25.40
CA ASP A 83 26.02 1.27 -26.04
C ASP A 83 24.75 2.13 -25.95
N LYS A 84 24.67 3.09 -26.87
CA LYS A 84 23.55 4.03 -26.96
C LYS A 84 22.24 3.38 -27.37
N VAL A 85 22.27 2.20 -28.02
CA VAL A 85 21.05 1.53 -28.48
C VAL A 85 20.39 0.84 -27.29
N GLU A 86 21.15 0.07 -26.52
CA GLU A 86 20.62 -0.63 -25.35
C GLU A 86 20.18 0.36 -24.26
N GLY A 87 20.96 1.42 -23.99
CA GLY A 87 20.56 2.45 -23.04
C GLY A 87 19.24 3.14 -23.43
N LYS A 88 19.02 3.44 -24.71
CA LYS A 88 17.75 4.02 -25.19
C LYS A 88 16.57 3.05 -25.08
N LYS A 89 16.80 1.78 -25.37
CA LYS A 89 15.77 0.74 -25.26
C LYS A 89 15.27 0.63 -23.82
N ILE A 90 16.18 0.58 -22.84
CA ILE A 90 15.81 0.52 -21.42
C ILE A 90 15.10 1.81 -20.98
N ALA A 91 15.55 2.97 -21.45
CA ALA A 91 14.88 4.25 -21.16
C ALA A 91 13.41 4.28 -21.65
N TRP A 92 13.13 3.74 -22.83
CA TRP A 92 11.76 3.65 -23.35
C TRP A 92 10.92 2.61 -22.61
N GLU A 93 11.51 1.49 -22.22
CA GLU A 93 10.84 0.48 -21.38
C GLU A 93 10.39 1.09 -20.04
N LEU A 94 11.29 1.85 -19.39
CA LEU A 94 10.96 2.59 -18.17
C LEU A 94 9.89 3.65 -18.41
N ALA A 95 9.93 4.38 -19.53
CA ALA A 95 8.91 5.37 -19.86
C ALA A 95 7.52 4.73 -20.07
N ASP A 96 7.45 3.57 -20.75
CA ASP A 96 6.20 2.85 -20.99
C ASP A 96 5.55 2.36 -19.68
N LEU A 97 6.37 1.94 -18.72
CA LEU A 97 5.93 1.49 -17.38
C LEU A 97 5.19 2.58 -16.58
N TYR A 98 5.42 3.85 -16.92
CA TYR A 98 4.81 5.02 -16.29
C TYR A 98 3.89 5.80 -17.23
N ASP A 99 3.53 5.24 -18.39
CA ASP A 99 2.55 5.85 -19.28
C ASP A 99 1.19 5.94 -18.58
N ILE A 100 0.79 7.16 -18.24
CA ILE A 100 -0.43 7.48 -17.52
C ILE A 100 -1.68 7.01 -18.27
N ASN A 101 -1.59 6.81 -19.60
CA ASN A 101 -2.68 6.30 -20.43
C ASN A 101 -2.87 4.78 -20.30
N LYS A 102 -1.86 4.06 -19.80
CA LYS A 102 -1.86 2.60 -19.59
C LYS A 102 -2.05 2.20 -18.13
N LEU A 103 -1.86 3.13 -17.19
CA LEU A 103 -2.13 2.95 -15.77
C LEU A 103 -3.64 3.16 -15.49
N LYS A 104 -4.47 2.19 -15.90
CA LYS A 104 -5.89 2.11 -15.54
C LYS A 104 -6.11 1.14 -14.37
#